data_AF-A0AA38WGQ9-F1
#
_entry.id   AF-A0AA38WGQ9-F1
#
_cell.length_a   1.000
_cell.length_b   1.000
_cell.length_c   1.000
_cell.angle_alpha   90.00
_cell.angle_beta   90.00
_cell.angle_gamma   90.00
#
_symmetry.space_group_name_H-M   'P 1'
#
loop_
_entity.id
_entity.type
_entity.pdbx_description
1 polymer ?
#
loop_
_entity_poly.entity_id
_entity_poly.type
_entity_poly.pdbx_seq_one_letter_code
_entity_poly.pdbx_strand_id
1 'polypeptide(L)'
;MAQPEYWNDSSSTDTDEEWEQDAQMFAMTFEQANASSSSIPCSKVPNIDRGRVEGNTRLIADYFSDNPTYPEEMFKRRFRMSRLLGFLWISSAQTDLRIISDLPKPRWFDIPHRLIKLIKPM
;
A
#
# COMPACT_ATOMS: atom_id res chain seq x y z
N MET A 1 47.82 31.22 -36.80
CA MET A 1 47.99 30.08 -35.89
C MET A 1 48.25 30.64 -34.52
N ALA A 2 47.29 30.53 -33.60
CA ALA A 2 47.45 30.93 -32.20
C ALA A 2 47.43 29.64 -31.36
N GLN A 3 48.43 29.48 -30.49
CA GLN A 3 48.54 28.33 -29.60
C GLN A 3 47.61 28.52 -28.38
N PRO A 4 47.01 27.45 -27.83
CA PRO A 4 46.18 27.54 -26.63
C PRO A 4 47.04 27.81 -25.40
N GLU A 5 46.47 28.59 -24.48
CA GLU A 5 47.14 29.04 -23.26
C GLU A 5 47.46 27.90 -22.30
N TYR A 6 48.57 28.11 -21.60
CA TYR A 6 49.20 27.26 -20.59
C TYR A 6 48.21 26.75 -19.54
N TRP A 7 48.41 25.50 -19.12
CA TRP A 7 47.70 24.87 -17.99
C TRP A 7 47.80 25.75 -16.74
N ASN A 8 46.65 26.20 -16.22
CA ASN A 8 46.56 26.79 -14.91
C ASN A 8 46.61 25.64 -13.88
N ASP A 9 47.79 25.43 -13.31
CA ASP A 9 48.03 24.59 -12.14
C ASP A 9 47.40 25.27 -10.92
N SER A 10 46.16 24.90 -10.60
CA SER A 10 45.52 25.32 -9.36
C SER A 10 45.69 24.20 -8.33
N SER A 11 46.75 24.38 -7.56
CA SER A 11 46.99 23.94 -6.18
C SER A 11 45.86 23.12 -5.56
N SER A 12 46.09 21.81 -5.48
CA SER A 12 45.36 20.87 -4.64
C SER A 12 45.55 21.27 -3.18
N THR A 13 44.66 22.10 -2.64
CA THR A 13 44.50 22.26 -1.19
C THR A 13 43.76 21.04 -0.67
N ASP A 14 44.53 20.16 -0.04
CA ASP A 14 44.14 18.89 0.54
C ASP A 14 43.18 19.11 1.72
N THR A 15 41.99 18.54 1.56
CA THR A 15 41.20 17.81 2.56
C THR A 15 41.14 18.40 3.98
N ASP A 16 40.06 19.14 4.25
CA ASP A 16 39.28 19.11 5.50
C ASP A 16 38.13 20.15 5.40
N GLU A 17 38.40 21.29 4.76
CA GLU A 17 37.43 22.40 4.67
C GLU A 17 36.29 22.19 3.66
N GLU A 18 36.51 21.44 2.57
CA GLU A 18 35.48 21.17 1.55
C GLU A 18 34.44 20.17 2.05
N TRP A 19 34.86 19.15 2.79
CA TRP A 19 33.95 18.19 3.45
C TRP A 19 33.11 18.87 4.54
N GLU A 20 33.70 19.83 5.26
CA GLU A 20 32.97 20.64 6.23
C GLU A 20 31.95 21.54 5.55
N GLN A 21 32.29 22.15 4.41
CA GLN A 21 31.36 22.97 3.63
C GLN A 21 30.22 22.14 3.04
N ASP A 22 30.51 20.95 2.52
CA ASP A 22 29.49 20.02 2.02
C ASP A 22 28.60 19.49 3.14
N ALA A 23 29.16 19.18 4.31
CA ALA A 23 28.41 18.77 5.48
C ALA A 23 27.50 19.89 5.99
N GLN A 24 27.98 21.14 5.97
CA GLN A 24 27.19 22.33 6.32
C GLN A 24 26.06 22.56 5.31
N MET A 25 26.34 22.44 4.00
CA MET A 25 25.34 22.56 2.95
C MET A 25 24.26 21.46 3.06
N PHE A 26 24.67 20.23 3.38
CA PHE A 26 23.77 19.09 3.58
C PHE A 26 22.90 19.26 4.82
N ALA A 27 23.48 19.68 5.95
CA ALA A 27 22.73 19.97 7.17
C ALA A 27 21.69 21.07 6.96
N MET A 28 22.09 22.17 6.29
CA MET A 28 21.20 23.29 5.99
C MET A 28 20.06 22.90 5.04
N THR A 29 20.32 22.04 4.04
CA THR A 29 19.27 21.52 3.15
C THR A 29 18.32 20.54 3.87
N PHE A 30 18.84 19.69 4.75
CA PHE A 30 18.02 18.75 5.53
C PHE A 30 17.11 19.49 6.53
N GLU A 31 17.63 20.53 7.19
CA GLU A 31 16.83 21.39 8.07
C GLU A 31 15.77 22.19 7.30
N GLN A 32 16.11 22.73 6.12
CA GLN A 32 15.15 23.38 5.24
C GLN A 32 14.04 22.41 4.80
N ALA A 33 14.40 21.15 4.50
CA ALA A 33 13.47 20.08 4.13
C ALA A 33 12.60 19.64 5.32
N ASN A 34 13.13 19.57 6.53
CA ASN A 34 12.37 19.22 7.73
C ASN A 34 11.47 20.36 8.23
N ALA A 35 11.90 21.61 8.08
CA ALA A 35 11.08 22.79 8.38
C ALA A 35 9.90 22.94 7.40
N SER A 36 10.09 22.51 6.14
CA SER A 36 9.03 22.40 5.14
C SER A 36 8.25 21.08 5.22
N SER A 37 8.82 20.04 5.85
CA SER A 37 8.09 18.88 6.37
C SER A 37 7.32 19.26 7.64
N SER A 38 6.58 20.37 7.58
CA SER A 38 5.31 20.41 8.28
C SER A 38 4.61 19.09 7.94
N SER A 39 4.34 18.28 8.96
CA SER A 39 3.70 16.99 8.79
C SER A 39 2.46 17.24 7.94
N ILE A 40 2.49 16.87 6.66
CA ILE A 40 1.27 16.82 5.87
C ILE A 40 0.40 15.92 6.73
N PRO A 41 -0.71 16.42 7.31
CA PRO A 41 -1.58 15.54 8.04
C PRO A 41 -1.91 14.46 7.04
N CYS A 42 -1.54 13.22 7.37
CA CYS A 42 -1.95 12.04 6.60
C CYS A 42 -3.46 11.92 6.80
N SER A 43 -4.18 12.85 6.20
CA SER A 43 -5.59 12.78 5.97
C SER A 43 -5.73 11.54 5.11
N LYS A 44 -6.42 10.54 5.66
CA LYS A 44 -6.74 9.34 4.90
C LYS A 44 -7.42 9.83 3.63
N VAL A 45 -6.79 9.58 2.49
CA VAL A 45 -7.40 9.85 1.19
C VAL A 45 -8.77 9.17 1.21
N PRO A 46 -9.86 9.88 0.85
CA PRO A 46 -11.18 9.30 0.87
C PRO A 46 -11.18 8.02 0.03
N ASN A 47 -11.90 7.00 0.51
CA ASN A 47 -11.97 5.73 -0.20
C ASN A 47 -12.69 5.98 -1.53
N ILE A 48 -11.94 5.96 -2.63
CA ILE A 48 -12.49 6.06 -3.98
C ILE A 48 -13.07 4.70 -4.34
N ASP A 49 -14.30 4.68 -4.87
CA ASP A 49 -14.87 3.45 -5.40
C ASP A 49 -14.05 2.98 -6.60
N ARG A 50 -13.37 1.84 -6.45
CA ARG A 50 -12.56 1.20 -7.49
C ARG A 50 -13.34 0.10 -8.22
N GLY A 51 -14.66 0.03 -8.04
CA GLY A 51 -15.49 -1.01 -8.64
C GLY A 51 -15.17 -2.40 -8.08
N ARG A 52 -15.06 -2.52 -6.74
CA ARG A 52 -14.69 -3.80 -6.08
C ARG A 52 -15.58 -4.96 -6.53
N VAL A 53 -16.88 -4.73 -6.66
CA VAL A 53 -17.87 -5.74 -7.05
C VAL A 53 -17.67 -6.20 -8.50
N GLU A 54 -17.45 -5.25 -9.41
CA GLU A 54 -17.18 -5.53 -10.81
C GLU A 54 -15.86 -6.29 -10.98
N GLY A 55 -14.81 -5.85 -10.26
CA GLY A 55 -13.52 -6.53 -10.23
C GLY A 55 -13.64 -7.98 -9.76
N ASN A 56 -14.43 -8.23 -8.71
CA ASN A 56 -14.69 -9.60 -8.21
C ASN A 56 -15.40 -10.46 -9.26
N THR A 57 -16.41 -9.90 -9.93
CA THR A 57 -17.18 -10.60 -10.97
C THR A 57 -16.27 -11.02 -12.13
N ARG A 58 -15.40 -10.12 -12.59
CA ARG A 58 -14.40 -10.44 -13.63
C ARG A 58 -13.40 -11.50 -13.16
N LEU A 59 -12.94 -11.42 -11.91
CA LEU A 59 -12.03 -12.40 -11.32
C LEU A 59 -12.64 -13.82 -11.34
N ILE A 60 -13.92 -13.94 -10.99
CA ILE A 60 -14.67 -15.20 -11.02
C ILE A 60 -14.80 -15.70 -12.45
N ALA A 61 -15.22 -14.84 -13.38
CA ALA A 61 -15.38 -15.18 -14.78
C ALA A 61 -14.06 -15.65 -15.45
N ASP A 62 -12.94 -14.99 -15.16
CA ASP A 62 -11.68 -15.26 -15.84
C ASP A 62 -10.95 -16.52 -15.32
N TYR A 63 -11.06 -16.79 -14.02
CA TYR A 63 -10.25 -17.83 -13.34
C TYR A 63 -11.03 -19.03 -12.82
N PHE A 64 -12.32 -18.86 -12.51
CA PHE A 64 -13.15 -19.87 -11.84
C PHE A 64 -14.32 -20.38 -12.69
N SER A 65 -14.47 -19.90 -13.94
CA SER A 65 -15.38 -20.50 -14.91
C SER A 65 -14.92 -21.90 -15.33
N ASP A 66 -15.84 -22.72 -15.83
CA ASP A 66 -15.53 -24.05 -16.37
C ASP A 66 -14.46 -24.03 -17.48
N ASN A 67 -14.43 -22.97 -18.29
CA ASN A 67 -13.40 -22.70 -19.31
C ASN A 67 -12.67 -21.39 -19.00
N PRO A 68 -11.67 -21.40 -18.08
CA PRO A 68 -11.01 -20.18 -17.65
C PRO A 68 -10.18 -19.56 -18.77
N THR A 69 -10.20 -18.23 -18.86
CA THR A 69 -9.39 -17.48 -19.84
C THR A 69 -7.90 -17.60 -19.53
N TYR A 70 -7.55 -17.80 -18.26
CA TYR A 70 -6.17 -17.96 -17.81
C TYR A 70 -5.95 -19.30 -17.06
N PRO A 71 -4.83 -20.00 -17.33
CA PRO A 71 -4.49 -21.26 -16.65
C PRO A 71 -4.05 -21.04 -15.19
N GLU A 72 -3.99 -22.13 -14.41
CA GLU A 72 -3.61 -22.11 -12.97
C GLU A 72 -2.32 -21.36 -12.67
N GLU A 73 -1.30 -21.61 -13.47
CA GLU A 73 0.05 -21.10 -13.21
C GLU A 73 0.06 -19.56 -13.25
N MET A 74 -0.79 -18.97 -14.08
CA MET A 74 -0.98 -17.52 -14.13
C MET A 74 -1.65 -16.99 -12.87
N PHE A 75 -2.62 -17.72 -12.32
CA PHE A 75 -3.26 -17.37 -11.05
C PHE A 75 -2.25 -17.41 -9.89
N LYS A 76 -1.47 -18.50 -9.80
CA LYS A 76 -0.42 -18.66 -8.78
C LYS A 76 0.62 -17.54 -8.87
N ARG A 77 1.03 -17.14 -10.08
CA ARG A 77 2.00 -16.03 -10.25
C ARG A 77 1.43 -14.68 -9.81
N ARG A 78 0.16 -14.38 -10.11
CA ARG A 78 -0.46 -13.08 -9.81
C ARG A 78 -0.90 -12.94 -8.35
N PHE A 79 -1.57 -13.95 -7.82
CA PHE A 79 -2.19 -13.90 -6.48
C PHE A 79 -1.37 -14.63 -5.42
N ARG A 80 -0.30 -15.35 -5.82
CA ARG A 80 0.59 -16.09 -4.92
C ARG A 80 -0.13 -17.16 -4.09
N MET A 81 -1.30 -17.60 -4.55
CA MET A 81 -2.16 -18.63 -3.94
C MET A 81 -2.57 -19.67 -4.99
N SER A 82 -2.92 -20.89 -4.56
CA SER A 82 -3.51 -21.89 -5.46
C SER A 82 -4.96 -21.52 -5.78
N ARG A 83 -5.46 -21.95 -6.95
CA ARG A 83 -6.84 -21.64 -7.36
C ARG A 83 -7.85 -22.18 -6.35
N LEU A 84 -7.65 -23.39 -5.85
CA LEU A 84 -8.53 -24.02 -4.86
C LEU A 84 -8.66 -23.20 -3.56
N LEU A 85 -7.54 -22.70 -3.02
CA LEU A 85 -7.56 -21.83 -1.83
C LEU A 85 -8.28 -20.50 -2.11
N GLY A 86 -8.05 -19.92 -3.30
CA GLY A 86 -8.76 -18.74 -3.75
C GLY A 86 -10.27 -18.95 -3.83
N PHE A 87 -10.72 -20.08 -4.40
CA PHE A 87 -12.13 -20.45 -4.47
C PHE A 87 -12.76 -20.53 -3.08
N LEU A 88 -12.13 -21.25 -2.14
CA LEU A 88 -12.64 -21.40 -0.77
C LEU A 88 -12.80 -20.04 -0.07
N TRP A 89 -11.82 -19.15 -0.20
CA TRP A 89 -11.88 -17.81 0.36
C TRP A 89 -13.00 -16.99 -0.26
N ILE A 90 -13.13 -16.99 -1.59
CA ILE A 90 -14.18 -16.25 -2.30
C ILE A 90 -15.57 -16.79 -1.92
N SER A 91 -15.76 -18.11 -1.89
CA SER A 91 -17.00 -18.75 -1.47
C SER A 91 -17.36 -18.44 -0.01
N SER A 92 -16.37 -18.36 0.88
CA SER A 92 -16.58 -17.98 2.29
C SER A 92 -16.90 -16.49 2.48
N ALA A 93 -16.51 -15.63 1.54
CA ALA A 93 -16.74 -14.19 1.60
C ALA A 93 -18.01 -13.76 0.85
N GLN A 94 -18.48 -14.55 -0.12
CA GLN A 94 -19.69 -14.31 -0.92
C GLN A 94 -20.98 -14.80 -0.22
N THR A 95 -20.86 -15.42 0.96
CA THR A 95 -22.00 -15.70 1.84
C THR A 95 -22.48 -14.39 2.48
N ASP A 96 -23.24 -13.60 1.71
CA ASP A 96 -24.12 -12.58 2.27
C ASP A 96 -25.00 -13.26 3.32
N LEU A 97 -24.77 -12.89 4.59
CA LEU A 97 -25.64 -12.76 5.79
C LEU A 97 -27.07 -13.33 5.81
N ARG A 98 -27.41 -14.33 4.99
CA ARG A 98 -28.69 -15.07 4.96
C ARG A 98 -28.54 -16.50 5.46
N ILE A 99 -27.30 -17.01 5.54
CA ILE A 99 -26.99 -18.35 6.06
C ILE A 99 -26.35 -18.27 7.46
N ILE A 100 -25.71 -17.15 7.82
CA ILE A 100 -25.05 -16.97 9.14
C ILE A 100 -26.06 -16.73 10.28
N SER A 101 -27.33 -16.40 9.98
CA SER A 101 -28.39 -16.37 11.00
C SER A 101 -28.70 -17.74 11.59
N ASP A 102 -28.43 -18.80 10.83
CA ASP A 102 -28.89 -20.16 11.13
C ASP A 102 -27.77 -21.07 11.67
N LEU A 103 -26.55 -20.53 11.79
CA LEU A 103 -25.42 -21.22 12.41
C LEU A 103 -25.41 -20.94 13.93
N PRO A 104 -25.23 -21.95 14.79
CA PRO A 104 -25.12 -21.72 16.23
C PRO A 104 -23.93 -20.79 16.50
N LYS A 105 -24.21 -19.63 17.08
CA LYS A 105 -23.19 -18.60 17.35
C LYS A 105 -22.11 -19.16 18.28
N PRO A 106 -20.82 -18.93 17.99
CA PRO A 106 -19.75 -19.39 18.86
C PRO A 106 -19.78 -18.63 20.20
N ARG A 107 -19.41 -19.31 21.29
CA ARG A 107 -19.59 -18.86 22.69
C ARG A 107 -18.91 -17.54 23.09
N TRP A 108 -18.15 -16.91 22.21
CA TRP A 108 -17.56 -15.59 22.45
C TRP A 108 -18.50 -14.42 22.06
N PHE A 109 -19.67 -14.71 21.48
CA PHE A 109 -20.69 -13.71 21.17
C PHE A 109 -21.58 -13.31 22.36
N ASP A 110 -21.40 -13.92 23.54
CA ASP A 110 -22.07 -13.54 24.79
C ASP A 110 -21.36 -12.33 25.44
N ILE A 111 -21.44 -11.18 24.79
CA ILE A 111 -21.05 -9.90 25.39
C ILE A 111 -22.22 -9.44 26.28
N PRO A 112 -22.03 -9.31 27.61
CA PRO A 112 -23.10 -8.87 28.49
C PRO A 112 -23.60 -7.47 28.10
N HIS A 113 -24.92 -7.29 28.14
CA HIS A 113 -25.73 -6.13 27.74
C HIS A 113 -25.42 -4.78 28.43
N ARG A 114 -24.23 -4.55 28.99
CA ARG A 114 -23.87 -3.29 29.66
C ARG A 114 -23.20 -2.24 28.76
N LEU A 115 -22.90 -2.54 27.50
CA LEU A 115 -22.17 -1.62 26.60
C LEU A 115 -22.98 -1.09 25.39
N ILE A 116 -24.26 -1.41 25.25
CA ILE A 116 -25.12 -0.87 24.16
C ILE A 116 -25.88 0.37 24.67
N LYS A 117 -25.15 1.41 25.07
CA LYS A 117 -25.73 2.74 25.31
C LYS A 117 -24.86 3.83 24.71
N LEU A 118 -24.66 3.84 23.38
CA LEU A 118 -24.26 5.09 22.71
C LEU A 118 -24.40 5.08 21.18
N ILE A 119 -25.52 4.61 20.61
CA ILE A 119 -25.83 4.96 19.21
C ILE A 119 -27.34 5.19 19.10
N LYS A 120 -27.75 6.45 19.17
CA LYS A 120 -29.06 6.93 18.71
C LYS A 120 -28.74 8.05 17.71
N PRO A 121 -29.08 7.92 16.41
CA PRO A 121 -28.84 8.99 15.45
C PRO A 121 -29.92 10.08 15.57
N MET A 122 -29.50 11.34 15.40
CA MET A 122 -30.37 12.45 14.98
C MET A 122 -30.65 12.34 13.48
#